data_AF-A0A6A8AP85-F1
#
_entry.id   AF-A0A6A8AP85-F1
#
_cell.length_a   1.000
_cell.length_b   1.000
_cell.length_c   1.000
_cell.angle_alpha   90.00
_cell.angle_beta   90.00
_cell.angle_gamma   90.00
#
_symmetry.space_group_name_H-M   'P 1'
#
loop_
_entity.id
_entity.type
_entity.pdbx_description
1 polymer ?
#
loop_
_entity_poly.entity_id
_entity_poly.type
_entity_poly.pdbx_seq_one_letter_code
_entity_poly.pdbx_strand_id
1 'polypeptide(L)'
;MGRITRDSMRGRLQDAMVHLRKKYRAALKDDEMQRAFDELWPSWSSEQGAMIFAEVLSALDLLLLTAAVDNRREIEALRGELEGLRREV
;
A
#
# COMPACT_ATOMS: atom_id res chain seq x y z
N MET A 1 -6.55 26.07 19.62
CA MET A 1 -6.02 25.10 18.63
C MET A 1 -5.47 23.90 19.38
N GLY A 2 -6.15 22.76 19.31
CA GLY A 2 -5.72 21.54 20.01
C GLY A 2 -4.46 20.98 19.37
N ARG A 3 -3.46 20.63 20.19
CA ARG A 3 -2.25 19.91 19.76
C ARG A 3 -2.69 18.65 19.00
N ILE A 4 -2.30 18.53 17.74
CA ILE A 4 -2.31 17.23 17.04
C ILE A 4 -1.33 16.35 17.81
N THR A 5 -1.85 15.44 18.63
CA THR A 5 -1.02 14.44 19.28
C THR A 5 -0.47 13.54 18.18
N ARG A 6 0.85 13.42 18.10
CA ARG A 6 1.57 12.62 17.10
C ARG A 6 1.05 11.17 17.03
N ASP A 7 0.55 10.67 18.17
CA ASP A 7 0.04 9.30 18.32
C ASP A 7 -1.42 9.13 17.85
N SER A 8 -2.12 10.23 17.52
CA SER A 8 -3.46 10.14 16.94
C SER A 8 -3.42 9.47 15.56
N MET A 9 -4.51 8.78 15.20
CA MET A 9 -4.67 8.19 13.87
C MET A 9 -4.47 9.24 12.73
N ARG A 10 -4.94 10.46 12.97
CA ARG A 10 -4.68 11.63 12.10
C ARG A 10 -3.18 11.90 11.93
N GLY A 11 -2.44 11.99 13.03
CA GLY A 11 -1.00 12.24 13.01
C GLY A 11 -0.24 11.15 12.25
N ARG A 12 -0.56 9.88 12.53
CA ARG A 12 0.06 8.73 11.86
C ARG A 12 -0.21 8.71 10.35
N LEU A 13 -1.44 8.98 9.91
CA LEU A 13 -1.76 9.04 8.48
C LEU A 13 -1.07 10.22 7.78
N GLN A 14 -1.03 11.38 8.44
CA GLN A 14 -0.33 12.56 7.91
C GLN A 14 1.16 12.29 7.73
N ASP A 15 1.81 11.67 8.73
CA ASP A 15 3.22 11.30 8.66
C ASP A 15 3.47 10.25 7.56
N ALA A 16 2.60 9.24 7.43
CA ALA A 16 2.68 8.24 6.38
C ALA A 16 2.56 8.86 4.98
N MET A 17 1.62 9.78 4.78
CA MET A 17 1.47 10.50 3.50
C MET A 17 2.70 11.36 3.16
N VAL A 18 3.28 12.04 4.15
CA VAL A 18 4.53 12.80 3.95
C VAL A 18 5.66 11.87 3.53
N HIS A 19 5.76 10.68 4.14
CA HIS A 19 6.74 9.68 3.75
C HIS A 19 6.50 9.11 2.36
N LEU A 20 5.26 8.84 1.96
CA LEU A 20 4.94 8.40 0.60
C LEU A 20 5.37 9.44 -0.43
N ARG A 21 5.02 10.72 -0.23
CA ARG A 21 5.35 11.78 -1.18
C ARG A 21 6.86 12.01 -1.33
N LYS A 22 7.61 11.94 -0.23
CA LYS A 22 9.04 12.31 -0.22
C LYS A 22 9.99 11.13 -0.43
N LYS A 23 9.69 9.98 0.17
CA LYS A 23 10.59 8.84 0.22
C LYS A 23 10.18 7.76 -0.76
N TYR A 24 8.91 7.35 -0.75
CA TYR A 24 8.44 6.28 -1.64
C TYR A 24 8.52 6.70 -3.10
N ARG A 25 7.99 7.88 -3.45
CA ARG A 25 8.11 8.45 -4.81
C ARG A 25 9.55 8.47 -5.30
N ALA A 26 10.50 8.91 -4.46
CA ALA A 26 11.92 8.98 -4.82
C ALA A 26 12.62 7.61 -4.91
N ALA A 27 12.04 6.56 -4.31
CA ALA A 27 12.58 5.20 -4.33
C ALA A 27 12.08 4.38 -5.53
N LEU A 28 11.09 4.87 -6.28
CA LEU A 28 10.61 4.22 -7.51
C LEU A 28 11.72 4.24 -8.58
N LYS A 29 12.02 3.07 -9.14
CA LYS A 29 13.21 2.81 -9.97
C LYS A 29 13.15 3.43 -11.37
N ASP A 30 11.97 3.59 -11.94
CA ASP A 30 11.78 4.15 -13.27
C ASP A 30 10.89 5.40 -13.26
N ASP A 31 11.08 6.25 -14.27
CA ASP A 31 10.44 7.55 -14.39
C ASP A 31 8.94 7.47 -14.73
N GLU A 32 8.47 6.34 -15.24
CA GLU A 32 7.06 6.11 -15.56
C GLU A 32 6.26 5.89 -14.28
N MET A 33 6.81 5.09 -13.36
CA MET A 33 6.24 4.87 -12.03
C MET A 33 6.21 6.15 -11.19
N GLN A 34 7.25 6.99 -11.29
CA GLN A 34 7.26 8.29 -10.61
C GLN A 34 6.18 9.24 -11.17
N ARG A 35 6.00 9.26 -12.49
CA ARG A 35 4.95 10.05 -13.14
C ARG A 35 3.54 9.58 -12.78
N ALA A 36 3.29 8.27 -12.84
CA ALA A 36 2.03 7.69 -12.41
C ALA A 36 1.71 8.04 -10.94
N PHE A 37 2.71 7.99 -10.05
CA PHE A 37 2.55 8.45 -8.67
C PHE A 37 2.23 9.94 -8.59
N ASP A 38 2.94 10.79 -9.33
CA ASP A 38 2.76 12.24 -9.33
C ASP A 38 1.36 12.65 -9.85
N GLU A 39 0.81 11.91 -10.81
CA GLU A 39 -0.54 12.12 -11.35
C GLU A 39 -1.65 11.68 -10.37
N LEU A 40 -1.44 10.58 -9.64
CA LEU A 40 -2.40 10.07 -8.66
C LEU A 40 -2.41 10.89 -7.35
N TRP A 41 -1.26 11.44 -6.97
CA TRP A 41 -1.06 12.05 -5.66
C TRP A 41 -2.05 13.19 -5.31
N PRO A 42 -2.39 14.13 -6.20
CA PRO A 42 -3.32 15.22 -5.88
C PRO A 42 -4.69 14.70 -5.43
N SER A 43 -5.26 13.75 -6.18
CA SER A 43 -6.58 13.18 -5.91
C SER A 43 -6.60 12.34 -4.63
N TRP A 44 -5.53 11.60 -4.34
CA TRP A 44 -5.46 10.81 -3.10
C TRP A 44 -5.22 11.68 -1.88
N SER A 45 -4.39 12.71 -2.03
CA SER A 45 -4.05 13.58 -0.91
C SER A 45 -5.19 14.52 -0.51
N SER A 46 -6.09 14.89 -1.44
CA SER A 46 -7.29 15.66 -1.12
C SER A 46 -8.29 14.88 -0.26
N GLU A 47 -8.33 13.54 -0.41
CA GLU A 47 -9.24 12.66 0.34
C GLU A 47 -8.73 12.27 1.74
N GLN A 48 -7.62 12.83 2.20
CA GLN A 48 -7.05 12.54 3.53
C GLN A 48 -8.08 12.71 4.66
N GLY A 49 -8.96 13.72 4.56
CA GLY A 49 -10.01 13.96 5.56
C GLY A 49 -11.03 12.81 5.64
N ALA A 50 -11.45 12.29 4.48
CA ALA A 50 -12.36 11.15 4.38
C ALA A 50 -11.70 9.87 4.90
N MET A 51 -10.42 9.65 4.61
CA MET A 51 -9.65 8.51 5.11
C MET A 51 -9.52 8.51 6.64
N ILE A 52 -9.28 9.69 7.25
CA ILE A 52 -9.25 9.84 8.72
C ILE A 52 -10.62 9.55 9.32
N PHE A 53 -11.69 10.06 8.71
CA PHE A 53 -13.04 9.83 9.19
C PHE A 53 -13.44 8.34 9.13
N ALA A 54 -13.01 7.63 8.08
CA ALA A 54 -13.31 6.22 7.87
C ALA A 54 -12.34 5.24 8.56
N GLU A 55 -11.42 5.72 9.41
CA GLU A 55 -10.44 4.90 10.12
C GLU A 55 -9.57 4.00 9.19
N VAL A 56 -9.29 4.46 7.96
CA VAL A 56 -8.72 3.69 6.84
C VAL A 56 -7.44 2.90 7.14
N LEU A 57 -6.62 3.31 8.11
CA LEU A 57 -5.39 2.60 8.45
C LEU A 57 -5.65 1.14 8.88
N SER A 58 -6.71 0.85 9.62
CA SER A 58 -7.06 -0.54 9.95
C SER A 58 -7.61 -1.34 8.77
N ALA A 59 -8.24 -0.67 7.79
CA ALA A 59 -8.76 -1.32 6.59
C ALA A 59 -7.64 -1.64 5.57
N LEU A 60 -6.65 -0.74 5.43
CA LEU A 60 -5.49 -0.98 4.56
C LEU A 60 -4.62 -2.14 5.08
N ASP A 61 -4.45 -2.28 6.39
CA ASP A 61 -3.75 -3.42 7.00
C ASP A 61 -4.48 -4.75 6.70
N LEU A 62 -5.82 -4.76 6.77
CA LEU A 62 -6.64 -5.92 6.41
C LEU A 62 -6.59 -6.25 4.91
N LEU A 63 -6.59 -5.23 4.04
CA LEU A 63 -6.46 -5.42 2.59
C LEU A 63 -5.07 -5.94 2.22
N LEU A 64 -4.00 -5.43 2.86
CA LEU A 64 -2.64 -5.92 2.68
C LEU A 64 -2.48 -7.36 3.17
N LEU A 65 -3.06 -7.70 4.33
CA LEU A 65 -3.08 -9.09 4.82
C LEU A 65 -3.85 -10.00 3.86
N THR A 66 -5.00 -9.55 3.37
CA THR A 66 -5.81 -10.32 2.41
C THR A 66 -5.05 -10.56 1.10
N ALA A 67 -4.39 -9.52 0.56
CA ALA A 67 -3.56 -9.65 -0.64
C ALA A 67 -2.35 -10.58 -0.41
N ALA A 68 -1.70 -10.52 0.76
CA ALA A 68 -0.59 -11.41 1.10
C ALA A 68 -1.04 -12.88 1.20
N VAL A 69 -2.22 -13.14 1.75
CA VAL A 69 -2.83 -14.48 1.82
C VAL A 69 -3.14 -15.01 0.42
N ASP A 70 -3.73 -14.19 -0.45
CA ASP A 70 -4.06 -14.61 -1.82
C ASP A 70 -2.80 -14.89 -2.65
N ASN A 71 -1.78 -14.03 -2.57
CA ASN A 71 -0.48 -14.26 -3.20
C ASN A 71 0.16 -15.58 -2.74
N ARG A 72 0.05 -15.92 -1.45
CA ARG A 72 0.58 -17.18 -0.91
C ARG A 72 -0.13 -18.40 -1.51
N ARG A 73 -1.45 -18.32 -1.67
CA ARG A 73 -2.26 -19.37 -2.31
C ARG A 73 -1.82 -19.60 -3.75
N GLU A 74 -1.67 -18.52 -4.52
CA GLU A 74 -1.25 -18.60 -5.93
C GLU A 74 0.14 -19.22 -6.09
N ILE A 75 1.11 -18.81 -5.25
CA ILE A 75 2.46 -19.38 -5.26
C ILE A 75 2.44 -20.90 -5.01
N GLU A 76 1.62 -21.38 -4.08
CA GLU A 76 1.53 -22.81 -3.78
C GLU A 76 0.84 -23.59 -4.91
N ALA A 77 -0.16 -23.01 -5.58
CA ALA A 77 -0.76 -23.59 -6.78
C ALA A 77 0.27 -23.74 -7.91
N LEU A 78 1.00 -22.67 -8.22
CA LEU A 78 2.05 -22.67 -9.25
C LEU A 78 3.19 -23.67 -8.92
N ARG A 79 3.55 -23.82 -7.63
CA ARG A 79 4.51 -24.85 -7.19
C ARG A 79 4.00 -26.25 -7.46
N GLY A 80 2.73 -26.53 -7.17
CA GLY A 80 2.10 -27.82 -7.47
C GLY A 80 2.12 -28.15 -8.96
N GLU A 81 1.79 -27.19 -9.82
CA GLU A 81 1.84 -27.37 -11.28
C GLU A 81 3.27 -27.65 -11.78
N LEU A 82 4.26 -26.89 -11.27
CA LEU A 82 5.67 -27.11 -11.60
C LEU A 82 6.18 -28.49 -11.17
N GLU A 83 5.77 -28.97 -10.00
CA GLU A 83 6.11 -30.31 -9.54
C GLU A 83 5.46 -31.39 -10.40
N GLY A 84 4.22 -31.19 -10.85
CA GLY A 84 3.54 -32.08 -11.78
C GLY A 84 4.30 -32.20 -13.10
N LEU A 85 4.61 -31.06 -13.74
CA LEU A 85 5.37 -31.01 -15.00
C LEU A 85 6.75 -31.66 -14.89
N ARG A 86 7.45 -31.47 -13.75
CA ARG A 86 8.76 -32.11 -13.51
C ARG A 86 8.70 -33.63 -13.35
N ARG A 87 7.54 -34.21 -13.07
CA ARG A 87 7.37 -35.67 -12.99
C ARG A 87 7.00 -36.31 -14.32
N GLU A 88 6.52 -35.51 -15.28
CA GLU A 88 6.13 -35.97 -16.62
C GLU A 88 7.28 -35.93 -17.65
N VAL A 89 8.41 -35.30 -17.30
CA VAL A 89 9.66 -35.22 -18.08
C VAL A 89 10.72 -36.14 -17.47
#